data_AF-A0A525VI62-F1
#
_entry.id   AF-A0A525VI62-F1
#
_cell.length_a   1.000
_cell.length_b   1.000
_cell.length_c   1.000
_cell.angle_alpha   90.00
_cell.angle_beta   90.00
_cell.angle_gamma   90.00
#
_symmetry.space_group_name_H-M   'P 1'
#
loop_
_entity.id
_entity.type
_entity.pdbx_description
1 polymer ?
#
loop_
_entity_poly.entity_id
_entity_poly.type
_entity_poly.pdbx_seq_one_letter_code
_entity_poly.pdbx_strand_id
1 'polypeptide(L)'
;MRWTMCLLIILLSGCHGVSLLEGTTAEPPSPIMPLWESYQHCLAATDPTELVLIVERFERVVSEGAEPPSWMKAWGHHVANQPRRMSVDPQALGAACTLRAAGVMAEAEFMPEARALYQRVLARYSNREWAYYVDQAKAALAGLQDSTPAVVAFRPDPLLSR
;
A
#
# COMPACT_ATOMS: atom_id res chain seq x y z
N MET A 1 54.91 -32.23 -11.98
CA MET A 1 54.83 -30.82 -12.44
C MET A 1 53.60 -30.50 -13.30
N ARG A 2 53.15 -31.38 -14.21
CA ARG A 2 51.93 -31.13 -15.02
C ARG A 2 50.63 -31.13 -14.20
N TRP A 3 50.52 -32.03 -13.22
CA TRP A 3 49.29 -32.18 -12.41
C TRP A 3 49.10 -31.06 -11.39
N THR A 4 50.19 -30.55 -10.82
CA THR A 4 50.20 -29.38 -9.93
C THR A 4 49.78 -28.11 -10.66
N MET A 5 50.15 -27.96 -11.95
CA MET A 5 49.69 -26.85 -12.80
C MET A 5 48.19 -26.93 -13.11
N CYS A 6 47.64 -28.12 -13.38
CA CYS A 6 46.19 -28.28 -13.60
C CYS A 6 45.37 -27.95 -12.33
N LEU A 7 45.83 -28.40 -11.17
CA LEU A 7 45.20 -28.08 -9.87
C LEU A 7 45.23 -26.58 -9.58
N LEU A 8 46.33 -25.91 -9.88
CA LEU A 8 46.44 -24.45 -9.76
C LEU A 8 45.50 -23.71 -10.71
N ILE A 9 45.33 -24.17 -11.95
CA ILE A 9 44.40 -23.57 -12.92
C ILE A 9 42.95 -23.74 -12.46
N ILE A 10 42.57 -24.89 -11.91
CA ILE A 10 41.22 -25.14 -11.38
C ILE A 10 40.95 -24.30 -10.12
N LEU A 11 41.96 -24.10 -9.26
CA LEU A 11 41.87 -23.24 -8.07
C LEU A 11 41.87 -21.74 -8.40
N LEU A 12 42.57 -21.31 -9.47
CA LEU A 12 42.65 -19.92 -9.93
C LEU A 12 41.49 -19.53 -10.86
N SER A 13 40.76 -20.49 -11.44
CA SER A 13 39.53 -20.23 -12.20
C SER A 13 38.30 -20.07 -11.31
N GLY A 14 38.50 -19.66 -10.06
CA GLY A 14 37.44 -19.19 -9.17
C GLY A 14 36.54 -18.18 -9.87
N CYS A 15 35.29 -18.57 -10.08
CA CYS A 15 34.11 -17.75 -10.41
C CYS A 15 34.18 -16.69 -11.52
N HIS A 16 35.17 -16.68 -12.42
CA HIS A 16 35.08 -15.84 -13.64
C HIS A 16 33.96 -16.29 -14.61
N GLY A 17 33.39 -17.48 -14.40
CA GLY A 17 32.28 -18.04 -15.19
C GLY A 17 30.88 -17.76 -14.65
N VAL A 18 30.74 -17.05 -13.52
CA VAL A 18 29.43 -16.49 -13.17
C VAL A 18 29.28 -15.26 -14.04
N SER A 19 28.83 -15.49 -15.27
CA SER A 19 28.44 -14.43 -16.20
C SER A 19 27.67 -13.38 -15.42
N LEU A 20 28.34 -12.24 -15.26
CA LEU A 20 27.79 -10.90 -15.16
C LEU A 20 26.30 -10.96 -14.84
N LEU A 21 25.99 -10.84 -13.54
CA LEU A 21 24.65 -10.64 -12.98
C LEU A 21 23.74 -10.14 -14.09
N GLU A 22 22.93 -11.04 -14.63
CA GLU A 22 21.98 -10.72 -15.69
C GLU A 22 21.23 -9.50 -15.19
N GLY A 23 21.56 -8.34 -15.74
CA GLY A 23 21.06 -7.06 -15.27
C GLY A 23 19.57 -7.20 -15.33
N THR A 24 18.93 -7.19 -14.15
CA THR A 24 17.50 -7.44 -14.01
C THR A 24 16.80 -6.58 -15.04
N THR A 25 16.32 -7.20 -16.11
CA THR A 25 15.31 -6.68 -17.02
C THR A 25 13.95 -6.62 -16.32
N ALA A 26 13.96 -6.53 -14.99
CA ALA A 26 12.83 -6.10 -14.21
C ALA A 26 12.70 -4.60 -14.45
N GLU A 27 11.54 -4.20 -14.93
CA GLU A 27 11.11 -2.81 -14.99
C GLU A 27 11.53 -2.11 -13.68
N PRO A 28 12.18 -0.93 -13.77
CA PRO A 28 12.67 -0.26 -12.58
C PRO A 28 11.51 -0.12 -11.58
N PRO A 29 11.73 -0.40 -10.28
CA PRO A 29 10.75 -0.05 -9.26
C PRO A 29 10.19 1.34 -9.54
N SER A 30 8.86 1.52 -9.42
CA SER A 30 8.30 2.86 -9.41
C SER A 30 9.15 3.71 -8.47
N PRO A 31 9.77 4.80 -8.97
CA PRO A 31 10.80 5.47 -8.21
C PRO A 31 10.21 5.95 -6.88
N ILE A 32 10.93 5.70 -5.78
CA ILE A 32 10.45 6.00 -4.42
C ILE A 32 10.22 7.51 -4.25
N MET A 33 11.03 8.34 -4.92
CA MET A 33 10.94 9.80 -4.86
C MET A 33 9.55 10.34 -5.22
N PRO A 34 8.95 10.00 -6.38
CA PRO A 34 7.58 10.43 -6.68
C PRO A 34 6.50 9.95 -5.69
N LEU A 35 6.70 8.80 -5.03
CA LEU A 35 5.78 8.32 -4.00
C LEU A 35 5.91 9.13 -2.70
N TRP A 36 7.15 9.44 -2.31
CA TRP A 36 7.41 10.31 -1.17
C TRP A 36 6.85 11.72 -1.40
N GLU A 37 7.07 12.30 -2.58
CA GLU A 37 6.50 13.60 -2.96
C GLU A 37 4.98 13.57 -2.94
N SER A 38 4.36 12.51 -3.47
CA SER A 38 2.90 12.33 -3.43
C SER A 38 2.39 12.25 -1.99
N TYR A 39 3.14 11.61 -1.09
CA TYR A 39 2.79 11.57 0.33
C TYR A 39 2.92 12.93 1.00
N GLN A 40 4.02 13.66 0.77
CA GLN A 40 4.19 15.02 1.29
C GLN A 40 3.07 15.95 0.82
N HIS A 41 2.70 15.83 -0.46
CA HIS A 41 1.60 16.56 -1.03
C HIS A 41 0.26 16.16 -0.38
N CYS A 42 0.04 14.87 -0.14
CA CYS A 42 -1.12 14.40 0.62
C CYS A 42 -1.18 15.03 2.01
N LEU A 43 -0.06 15.20 2.71
CA LEU A 43 -0.03 15.81 4.04
C LEU A 43 -0.40 17.30 4.02
N ALA A 44 -0.12 18.01 2.92
CA ALA A 44 -0.36 19.44 2.79
C ALA A 44 -1.72 19.80 2.16
N ALA A 45 -2.23 18.98 1.24
CA ALA A 45 -3.44 19.26 0.46
C ALA A 45 -4.70 19.33 1.33
N THR A 46 -5.55 20.33 1.15
CA THR A 46 -6.82 20.45 1.88
C THR A 46 -8.04 20.27 0.99
N ASP A 47 -7.85 20.26 -0.33
CA ASP A 47 -8.94 20.00 -1.28
C ASP A 47 -9.29 18.50 -1.29
N PRO A 48 -10.55 18.13 -1.00
CA PRO A 48 -11.00 16.73 -1.05
C PRO A 48 -10.78 16.09 -2.43
N THR A 49 -10.92 16.85 -3.52
CA THR A 49 -10.79 16.31 -4.88
C THR A 49 -9.33 15.95 -5.19
N GLU A 50 -8.40 16.86 -4.88
CA GLU A 50 -6.96 16.64 -4.95
C GLU A 50 -6.53 15.42 -4.13
N LEU A 51 -7.06 15.28 -2.91
CA LEU A 51 -6.72 14.16 -2.03
C LEU A 51 -7.15 12.80 -2.61
N VAL A 52 -8.34 12.71 -3.24
CA VAL A 52 -8.78 11.48 -3.90
C VAL A 52 -7.83 11.07 -5.02
N LEU A 53 -7.38 12.02 -5.84
CA LEU A 53 -6.44 11.74 -6.93
C LEU A 53 -5.10 11.22 -6.41
N ILE A 54 -4.64 11.71 -5.26
CA ILE A 54 -3.42 11.23 -4.62
C ILE A 54 -3.63 9.81 -4.06
N VAL A 55 -4.78 9.52 -3.44
CA VAL A 55 -5.14 8.18 -2.97
C VAL A 55 -5.14 7.18 -4.12
N GLU A 56 -5.79 7.50 -5.25
CA GLU A 56 -5.81 6.65 -6.44
C GLU A 56 -4.42 6.37 -7.02
N ARG A 57 -3.47 7.30 -6.85
CA ARG A 57 -2.08 7.08 -7.24
C ARG A 57 -1.42 6.02 -6.37
N PHE A 58 -1.62 6.07 -5.05
CA PHE A 58 -1.10 5.05 -4.14
C PHE A 58 -1.73 3.67 -4.36
N GLU A 59 -3.01 3.62 -4.73
CA GLU A 59 -3.70 2.35 -5.01
C GLU A 59 -3.15 1.62 -6.24
N ARG A 60 -2.57 2.35 -7.19
CA ARG A 60 -1.89 1.77 -8.36
C ARG A 60 -0.51 1.20 -8.05
N VAL A 61 0.04 1.48 -6.86
CA VAL A 61 1.33 0.93 -6.46
C VAL A 61 1.15 -0.53 -6.07
N VAL A 62 1.71 -1.41 -6.89
CA VAL A 62 1.80 -2.84 -6.61
C VAL A 62 3.11 -3.08 -5.86
N SER A 63 3.02 -3.52 -4.61
CA SER A 63 4.18 -3.87 -3.79
C SER A 63 4.58 -5.33 -3.96
N GLU A 64 4.56 -5.83 -5.20
CA GLU A 64 5.02 -7.19 -5.48
C GLU A 64 6.55 -7.24 -5.43
N GLY A 65 7.07 -8.29 -4.78
CA GLY A 65 8.51 -8.58 -4.75
C GLY A 65 9.07 -8.76 -6.16
N ALA A 66 10.37 -8.57 -6.31
CA ALA A 66 11.02 -8.87 -7.58
C ALA A 66 10.93 -10.37 -7.87
N GLU A 67 10.58 -10.74 -9.10
CA GLU A 67 10.60 -12.14 -9.51
C GLU A 67 12.00 -12.74 -9.29
N PRO A 68 12.08 -14.00 -8.86
CA PRO A 68 13.36 -14.66 -8.74
C PRO A 68 14.07 -14.76 -10.10
N PRO A 69 15.41 -14.72 -10.14
CA PRO A 69 16.18 -14.89 -11.37
C PRO A 69 15.75 -16.12 -12.17
N SER A 70 15.82 -16.05 -13.50
CA SER A 70 15.38 -17.11 -14.41
C SER A 70 15.99 -18.49 -14.09
N TRP A 71 17.25 -18.53 -13.64
CA TRP A 71 17.94 -19.77 -13.26
C TRP A 71 17.34 -20.44 -12.01
N MET A 72 16.65 -19.69 -11.14
CA MET A 72 15.94 -20.23 -9.98
C MET A 72 14.57 -20.81 -10.34
N LYS A 73 14.06 -20.63 -11.57
CA LYS A 73 12.74 -21.15 -11.99
C LYS A 73 12.61 -22.67 -11.83
N ALA A 74 13.71 -23.41 -11.96
CA ALA A 74 13.73 -24.87 -11.79
C ALA A 74 13.36 -25.33 -10.38
N TRP A 75 13.49 -24.46 -9.37
CA TRP A 75 13.08 -24.73 -8.00
C TRP A 75 11.58 -24.46 -7.77
N GLY A 76 10.88 -23.93 -8.77
CA GLY A 76 9.43 -23.78 -8.79
C GLY A 76 8.89 -23.02 -7.58
N HIS A 77 7.84 -23.56 -6.97
CA HIS A 77 7.14 -22.99 -5.82
C HIS A 77 7.95 -22.95 -4.53
N HIS A 78 9.16 -23.51 -4.50
CA HIS A 78 10.07 -23.40 -3.35
C HIS A 78 10.81 -22.05 -3.31
N VAL A 79 10.68 -21.22 -4.34
CA VAL A 79 11.30 -19.90 -4.42
C VAL A 79 10.23 -18.83 -4.41
N ALA A 80 10.27 -17.98 -3.38
CA ALA A 80 9.43 -16.81 -3.29
C ALA A 80 10.06 -15.61 -4.02
N ASN A 81 9.21 -14.65 -4.41
CA ASN A 81 9.67 -13.35 -4.89
C ASN A 81 10.55 -12.68 -3.84
N GLN A 82 11.61 -12.01 -4.29
CA GLN A 82 12.47 -11.27 -3.39
C GLN A 82 11.72 -10.06 -2.85
N PRO A 83 11.60 -9.89 -1.52
CA PRO A 83 10.93 -8.74 -0.95
C PRO A 83 11.66 -7.46 -1.37
N ARG A 84 10.92 -6.47 -1.86
CA ARG A 84 11.48 -5.15 -2.19
C ARG A 84 11.94 -4.48 -0.90
N ARG A 85 13.24 -4.21 -0.77
CA ARG A 85 13.81 -3.47 0.35
C ARG A 85 13.67 -1.98 0.12
N MET A 86 12.46 -1.46 0.36
CA MET A 86 12.22 -0.02 0.35
C MET A 86 12.44 0.55 1.76
N SER A 87 12.97 1.77 1.85
CA SER A 87 13.11 2.48 3.13
C SER A 87 11.76 2.85 3.76
N VAL A 88 10.70 2.88 2.94
CA VAL A 88 9.34 3.20 3.32
C VAL A 88 8.40 2.23 2.62
N ASP A 89 7.36 1.77 3.33
CA ASP A 89 6.31 0.94 2.76
C ASP A 89 5.27 1.81 1.99
N PRO A 90 5.15 1.67 0.66
CA PRO A 90 4.17 2.43 -0.12
C PRO A 90 2.72 2.14 0.26
N GLN A 91 2.40 0.93 0.74
CA GLN A 91 1.05 0.62 1.19
C GLN A 91 0.73 1.38 2.47
N ALA A 92 1.69 1.48 3.40
CA ALA A 92 1.54 2.30 4.59
C ALA A 92 1.35 3.80 4.27
N LEU A 93 2.08 4.34 3.28
CA LEU A 93 1.87 5.71 2.79
C LEU A 93 0.47 5.89 2.20
N GLY A 94 0.02 4.94 1.38
CA GLY A 94 -1.33 4.96 0.81
C GLY A 94 -2.43 4.89 1.86
N ALA A 95 -2.28 4.01 2.85
CA ALA A 95 -3.24 3.89 3.96
C ALA A 95 -3.32 5.18 4.78
N ALA A 96 -2.17 5.77 5.13
CA ALA A 96 -2.10 7.05 5.83
C ALA A 96 -2.77 8.18 5.04
N CYS A 97 -2.49 8.26 3.73
CA CYS A 97 -3.10 9.27 2.87
C CYS A 97 -4.62 9.08 2.73
N THR A 98 -5.08 7.83 2.63
CA THR A 98 -6.52 7.50 2.55
C THR A 98 -7.25 7.91 3.82
N LEU A 99 -6.68 7.63 5.00
CA LEU A 99 -7.23 8.08 6.29
C LEU A 99 -7.31 9.60 6.37
N ARG A 100 -6.26 10.30 5.93
CA ARG A 100 -6.24 11.77 5.92
C ARG A 100 -7.31 12.33 4.99
N ALA A 101 -7.43 11.79 3.78
CA ALA A 101 -8.47 12.18 2.83
C ALA A 101 -9.87 11.99 3.41
N ALA A 102 -10.11 10.86 4.09
CA ALA A 102 -11.36 10.61 4.78
C ALA A 102 -11.63 11.60 5.92
N GLY A 103 -10.60 11.97 6.70
CA GLY A 103 -10.68 13.00 7.74
C GLY A 103 -11.07 14.37 7.18
N VAL A 104 -10.39 14.82 6.12
CA VAL A 104 -10.70 16.09 5.44
C VAL A 104 -12.14 16.08 4.88
N MET A 105 -12.59 14.98 4.29
CA MET A 105 -13.97 14.85 3.83
C MET A 105 -14.98 14.91 4.97
N ALA A 106 -14.69 14.27 6.11
CA ALA A 106 -15.56 14.31 7.28
C ALA A 106 -15.66 15.73 7.85
N GLU A 107 -14.54 16.44 7.95
CA GLU A 107 -14.50 17.85 8.39
C GLU A 107 -15.27 18.79 7.45
N ALA A 108 -15.28 18.49 6.15
CA ALA A 108 -16.05 19.21 5.13
C ALA A 108 -17.51 18.73 5.00
N GLU A 109 -18.00 17.90 5.92
CA GLU A 109 -19.36 17.32 5.95
C GLU A 109 -19.72 16.39 4.76
N PHE A 110 -18.74 15.96 3.98
CA PHE A 110 -18.90 14.92 2.95
C PHE A 110 -18.91 13.52 3.58
N MET A 111 -19.92 13.27 4.43
CA MET A 111 -20.01 12.06 5.26
C MET A 111 -20.08 10.74 4.47
N PRO A 112 -20.84 10.63 3.36
CA PRO A 112 -20.85 9.42 2.54
C PRO A 112 -19.46 9.07 1.98
N GLU A 113 -18.75 10.07 1.47
CA GLU A 113 -17.44 9.93 0.86
C GLU A 113 -16.36 9.62 1.91
N ALA A 114 -16.40 10.30 3.06
CA ALA A 114 -15.53 10.00 4.20
C ALA A 114 -15.70 8.54 4.65
N ARG A 115 -16.95 8.09 4.81
CA ARG A 115 -17.27 6.70 5.17
C ARG A 115 -16.73 5.72 4.13
N ALA A 116 -16.90 6.01 2.84
CA ALA A 116 -16.41 5.17 1.76
C ALA A 116 -14.88 5.04 1.78
N LEU A 117 -14.15 6.11 2.06
CA LEU A 117 -12.68 6.07 2.18
C LEU A 117 -12.22 5.27 3.40
N TYR A 118 -12.84 5.44 4.57
CA TYR A 118 -12.51 4.60 5.72
C TYR A 118 -12.79 3.11 5.47
N GLN A 119 -13.93 2.79 4.85
CA GLN A 119 -14.24 1.41 4.45
C GLN A 119 -13.22 0.87 3.44
N ARG A 120 -12.72 1.72 2.54
CA ARG A 120 -11.66 1.36 1.60
C ARG A 120 -10.38 0.95 2.31
N VAL A 121 -10.01 1.62 3.41
CA VAL A 121 -8.85 1.22 4.23
C VAL A 121 -9.06 -0.20 4.79
N LEU A 122 -10.25 -0.51 5.32
CA LEU A 122 -10.56 -1.84 5.86
C LEU A 122 -10.50 -2.93 4.79
N ALA A 123 -10.94 -2.64 3.57
CA ALA A 123 -10.97 -3.59 2.47
C ALA A 123 -9.57 -3.86 1.90
N ARG A 124 -8.75 -2.82 1.75
CA ARG A 124 -7.46 -2.92 1.05
C ARG A 124 -6.30 -3.32 1.97
N TYR A 125 -6.29 -2.84 3.21
CA TYR A 125 -5.15 -2.98 4.11
C TYR A 125 -5.42 -4.00 5.23
N SER A 126 -6.14 -5.08 4.94
CA SER A 126 -6.57 -6.07 5.93
C SER A 126 -5.45 -6.95 6.49
N ASN A 127 -4.23 -6.88 5.92
CA ASN A 127 -3.08 -7.61 6.45
C ASN A 127 -2.67 -7.06 7.83
N ARG A 128 -2.18 -7.94 8.71
CA ARG A 128 -1.66 -7.61 10.04
C ARG A 128 -0.59 -6.51 10.00
N GLU A 129 0.21 -6.45 8.93
CA GLU A 129 1.26 -5.43 8.75
C GLU A 129 0.70 -4.00 8.76
N TRP A 130 -0.58 -3.81 8.43
CA TRP A 130 -1.25 -2.50 8.39
C TRP A 130 -2.35 -2.35 9.45
N ALA A 131 -2.35 -3.19 10.49
CA ALA A 131 -3.38 -3.20 11.53
C ALA A 131 -3.59 -1.82 12.19
N TYR A 132 -2.51 -1.04 12.36
CA TYR A 132 -2.58 0.32 12.87
C TYR A 132 -3.55 1.21 12.08
N TYR A 133 -3.50 1.18 10.75
CA TYR A 133 -4.36 1.98 9.88
C TYR A 133 -5.80 1.47 9.87
N VAL A 134 -5.97 0.14 9.93
CA VAL A 134 -7.27 -0.50 10.04
C VAL A 134 -7.98 -0.09 11.33
N ASP A 135 -7.26 -0.08 12.45
CA ASP A 135 -7.83 0.28 13.76
C ASP A 135 -8.20 1.76 13.80
N GLN A 136 -7.39 2.65 13.20
CA GLN A 136 -7.78 4.05 13.02
C GLN A 136 -9.04 4.22 12.17
N ALA A 137 -9.16 3.51 11.04
CA ALA A 137 -10.36 3.57 10.20
C ALA A 137 -11.62 3.09 10.96
N LYS A 138 -11.51 2.02 11.76
CA LYS A 138 -12.61 1.53 12.60
C LYS A 138 -13.04 2.56 13.64
N ALA A 139 -12.07 3.16 14.34
CA ALA A 139 -12.35 4.19 15.35
C ALA A 139 -13.05 5.40 14.72
N ALA A 140 -12.57 5.86 13.57
CA ALA A 140 -13.19 6.98 12.85
C ALA A 140 -14.61 6.64 12.35
N LEU A 141 -14.82 5.43 11.81
CA LEU A 141 -16.15 4.97 11.39
C LEU A 141 -17.15 4.90 12.53
N ALA A 142 -16.72 4.49 13.73
CA ALA A 142 -17.57 4.51 14.92
C ALA A 142 -17.98 5.95 15.26
N GLY A 143 -17.04 6.90 15.27
CA GLY A 143 -17.34 8.31 15.53
C GLY A 143 -18.31 8.95 14.51
N LEU A 144 -18.28 8.51 13.24
CA LEU A 144 -19.24 8.97 12.23
C LEU A 144 -20.66 8.44 12.48
N GLN A 145 -20.83 7.27 13.10
CA GLN A 145 -22.15 6.71 13.39
C GLN A 145 -22.84 7.43 14.55
N ASP A 146 -22.07 7.85 15.54
CA ASP A 146 -22.56 8.61 16.70
C ASP A 146 -23.01 10.03 16.31
N SER A 147 -22.56 10.52 15.15
CA SER A 147 -22.87 11.86 14.63
C SER A 147 -24.10 11.90 13.70
N THR A 148 -24.75 10.76 13.46
CA THR A 148 -25.98 10.73 12.65
C THR A 148 -27.10 11.44 13.44
N PRO A 149 -27.74 12.51 12.93
CA PRO A 149 -28.80 13.19 13.65
C PRO A 149 -29.91 12.19 13.96
N ALA A 150 -30.30 12.10 15.23
CA ALA A 150 -31.40 11.27 15.66
C ALA A 150 -32.61 11.56 14.78
N VAL A 151 -33.00 10.58 13.96
CA VAL A 151 -34.24 10.65 13.19
C VAL A 151 -35.37 10.74 14.21
N VAL A 152 -35.86 11.95 14.45
CA VAL A 152 -37.05 12.17 15.25
C VAL A 152 -38.20 11.57 14.45
N ALA A 153 -38.55 10.33 14.79
CA ALA A 153 -39.71 9.68 14.23
C ALA A 153 -40.94 10.53 14.59
N PHE A 154 -41.50 11.23 13.60
CA PHE A 154 -42.75 11.96 13.76
C PHE A 154 -43.84 10.94 14.12
N ARG A 155 -44.29 10.96 15.36
CA ARG A 155 -45.41 10.16 15.84
C ARG A 155 -46.68 10.99 15.61
N PRO A 156 -47.51 10.70 14.60
CA PRO A 156 -48.75 11.42 14.42
C PRO A 156 -49.66 11.17 15.63
N ASP A 157 -50.17 12.26 16.19
CA ASP A 157 -51.02 12.25 17.37
C ASP A 157 -52.38 11.60 17.04
N PRO A 158 -52.83 10.54 17.75
CA PRO A 158 -54.06 9.83 17.40
C PRO A 158 -55.36 10.64 17.58
N LEU A 159 -55.28 11.84 18.17
CA LEU A 159 -56.46 12.60 18.61
C LEU A 159 -57.02 13.57 17.57
N LEU A 160 -56.51 13.59 16.33
CA LEU A 160 -57.02 14.42 15.24
C LEU A 160 -57.90 13.66 14.22
N SER A 161 -58.39 12.47 14.59
CA SER A 161 -59.39 11.76 13.79
C SER A 161 -60.59 11.38 14.65
N ARG A 162 -61.42 12.38 14.97
CA ARG A 162 -62.88 12.40 14.76
C ARG A 162 -63.55 13.44 15.65
#